data_AF-A0A285RA04-F1
#
_entry.id   AF-A0A285RA04-F1
#
_cell.length_a   1.000
_cell.length_b   1.000
_cell.length_c   1.000
_cell.angle_alpha   90.00
_cell.angle_beta   90.00
_cell.angle_gamma   90.00
#
_symmetry.space_group_name_H-M   'P 1'
#
loop_
_entity.id
_entity.type
_entity.pdbx_description
1 polymer ?
#
loop_
_entity_poly.entity_id
_entity_poly.type
_entity_poly.pdbx_seq_one_letter_code
_entity_poly.pdbx_strand_id
1 'polypeptide(L)' 'MYQYYIIRSTDEQDEKVGVIDSFSLEEAHAVAKVRFQDSMNAGETLHTFQANETLSFDENHRLNFPKGEMRSLSKWA' A
#
# COMPACT_ATOMS: atom_id res chain seq x y z
N MET A 1 13.56 -13.06 3.25
CA MET A 1 12.80 -11.88 3.70
C MET A 1 12.55 -11.03 2.47
N TYR A 2 11.31 -10.59 2.28
CA TYR A 2 10.89 -9.78 1.14
C TYR A 2 10.47 -8.40 1.61
N GLN A 3 10.64 -7.42 0.74
CA GLN A 3 10.15 -6.06 0.97
C GLN A 3 8.76 -5.90 0.36
N TYR A 4 7.89 -5.23 1.10
CA TYR A 4 6.55 -4.89 0.67
C TYR A 4 6.36 -3.38 0.73
N TYR A 5 5.90 -2.79 -0.38
CA TYR A 5 5.53 -1.39 -0.42
C TYR A 5 4.14 -1.20 0.17
N ILE A 6 4.01 -0.14 0.98
CA ILE A 6 2.74 0.29 1.54
C ILE A 6 2.37 1.60 0.87
N ILE A 7 1.26 1.57 0.13
CA ILE A 7 0.75 2.71 -0.62
C ILE A 7 -0.58 3.13 -0.02
N ARG A 8 -0.71 4.40 0.33
CA ARG A 8 -1.98 5.03 0.68
C ARG A 8 -2.54 5.68 -0.57
N SER A 9 -3.73 5.26 -0.96
CA SER A 9 -4.51 5.85 -2.04
C SER A 9 -5.58 6.76 -1.45
N THR A 10 -5.58 8.02 -1.88
CA THR A 10 -6.61 9.02 -1.59
C THR A 10 -7.43 9.31 -2.85
N ASP A 11 -8.46 10.14 -2.74
CA ASP A 11 -9.21 10.61 -3.91
C ASP A 11 -8.37 11.50 -4.85
N GLU A 12 -7.23 12.02 -4.37
CA GLU A 12 -6.37 12.93 -5.13
C GLU A 12 -5.16 12.20 -5.72
N GLN A 13 -4.47 11.38 -4.94
CA GLN A 13 -3.17 10.81 -5.32
C GLN A 13 -2.87 9.50 -4.57
N ASP A 14 -1.82 8.82 -5.02
CA ASP A 14 -1.27 7.66 -4.33
C ASP A 14 0.11 8.00 -3.74
N GLU A 15 0.32 7.67 -2.47
CA GLU A 15 1.54 7.97 -1.74
C GLU A 15 2.15 6.71 -1.15
N LYS A 16 3.47 6.55 -1.33
CA LYS A 16 4.22 5.53 -0.60
C LYS A 16 4.45 5.98 0.85
N VAL A 17 3.70 5.38 1.77
CA VAL A 17 3.79 5.68 3.21
C VAL A 17 4.80 4.82 3.96
N GLY A 18 5.28 3.72 3.35
CA GLY A 18 6.28 2.88 4.00
C GLY A 18 6.78 1.68 3.20
N VAL A 19 7.71 0.97 3.83
CA VAL A 19 8.22 -0.34 3.41
C VAL A 19 8.18 -1.27 4.62
N ILE A 20 7.72 -2.50 4.43
CA ILE A 20 7.70 -3.53 5.47
C ILE A 20 8.49 -4.74 4.97
N ASP A 21 9.48 -5.14 5.77
CA ASP A 21 10.18 -6.41 5.59
C ASP A 21 9.38 -7.56 6.24
N SER A 22 9.08 -8.61 5.50
CA SER A 22 8.30 -9.76 5.98
C SER A 22 8.57 -11.01 5.15
N PHE A 23 8.11 -12.18 5.60
CA PHE A 23 8.17 -13.42 4.84
C PHE A 23 6.97 -13.62 3.90
N SER A 24 5.85 -12.93 4.13
CA SER A 24 4.64 -13.07 3.32
C SER A 24 3.87 -11.76 3.16
N LEU A 25 3.04 -11.71 2.12
CA LEU A 25 2.14 -10.58 1.87
C LEU A 25 1.12 -10.40 3.02
N GLU A 26 0.69 -11.50 3.62
CA GLU A 26 -0.30 -11.50 4.70
C GLU A 26 0.25 -10.90 5.99
N GLU A 27 1.47 -11.30 6.36
CA GLU A 27 2.18 -10.71 7.49
C GLU A 27 2.46 -9.22 7.24
N ALA A 28 3.00 -8.87 6.07
CA ALA A 28 3.28 -7.48 5.72
C ALA A 28 2.00 -6.62 5.80
N HIS A 29 0.90 -7.14 5.27
CA HIS A 29 -0.38 -6.45 5.28
C HIS A 29 -0.94 -6.32 6.71
N ALA A 30 -0.84 -7.35 7.55
CA ALA A 30 -1.25 -7.27 8.96
C ALA A 30 -0.47 -6.19 9.72
N VAL A 31 0.85 -6.11 9.52
CA VAL A 31 1.69 -5.06 10.11
C VAL A 31 1.29 -3.68 9.56
N ALA A 32 1.00 -3.58 8.25
CA ALA A 32 0.58 -2.33 7.63
C ALA A 32 -0.73 -1.81 8.23
N LYS A 33 -1.72 -2.69 8.47
CA LYS A 33 -2.98 -2.31 9.13
C LYS A 33 -2.72 -1.68 10.49
N VAL A 34 -1.99 -2.36 11.36
CA VAL A 34 -1.71 -1.86 12.72
C VAL A 34 -0.97 -0.53 12.69
N ARG A 35 -0.05 -0.33 11.74
CA ARG A 35 0.77 0.90 11.67
C ARG A 35 0.05 2.09 11.04
N PHE A 36 -0.80 1.88 10.04
CA PHE A 36 -1.29 2.96 9.18
C PHE A 36 -2.81 3.13 9.17
N GLN A 37 -3.60 2.15 9.64
CA GLN A 37 -5.06 2.21 9.57
C GLN A 37 -5.66 3.34 10.41
N ASP A 38 -5.11 3.60 11.60
CA ASP A 38 -5.60 4.66 12.47
C ASP A 38 -5.38 6.06 11.88
N SER A 39 -4.29 6.24 11.14
CA SER A 39 -3.96 7.51 10.48
C SER A 39 -4.62 7.69 9.10
N MET A 40 -5.42 6.73 8.65
CA MET A 40 -6.20 6.87 7.40
C MET A 40 -7.45 7.71 7.62
N ASN A 41 -7.81 8.50 6.63
CA ASN A 41 -9.12 9.16 6.56
C ASN A 41 -10.18 8.23 5.98
N ALA A 42 -11.45 8.56 6.18
CA ALA A 42 -12.54 7.85 5.52
C ALA A 42 -12.44 8.03 4.00
N GLY A 43 -12.66 6.94 3.24
CA GLY A 43 -12.49 6.91 1.79
C GLY A 43 -11.09 6.49 1.33
N GLU A 44 -10.08 6.56 2.20
CA GLU A 44 -8.72 6.14 1.83
C GLU A 44 -8.59 4.62 1.77
N THR A 45 -7.67 4.17 0.91
CA THR A 45 -7.32 2.75 0.78
C THR A 45 -5.82 2.52 0.99
N LEU A 46 -5.47 1.51 1.75
CA LEU A 46 -4.10 1.07 1.95
C LEU A 46 -3.83 -0.17 1.10
N HIS A 47 -2.86 -0.09 0.21
CA HIS A 47 -2.39 -1.18 -0.62
C HIS A 47 -1.07 -1.73 -0.10
N THR A 48 -0.95 -3.05 -0.10
CA THR A 48 0.28 -3.77 0.23
C THR A 48 0.59 -4.72 -0.91
N PHE A 49 1.80 -4.62 -1.46
CA PHE A 49 2.28 -5.51 -2.51
C PHE A 49 3.81 -5.59 -2.46
N GLN A 50 4.36 -6.63 -3.06
CA GLN A 50 5.80 -6.91 -3.00
C GLN A 50 6.60 -5.89 -3.82
N ALA A 51 7.73 -5.45 -3.27
CA ALA A 51 8.68 -4.52 -3.90
C ALA A 51 9.57 -5.22 -4.94
N ASN A 52 8.95 -5.92 -5.89
CA ASN A 52 9.65 -6.67 -6.94
C ASN A 52 10.10 -5.77 -8.10
N GLU A 53 9.40 -4.66 -8.30
CA GLU A 53 9.64 -3.69 -9.36
C GLU A 53 9.72 -2.28 -8.78
N THR A 54 10.39 -1.37 -9.48
CA THR A 54 10.41 0.05 -9.11
C THR A 54 9.00 0.64 -9.21
N LEU A 55 8.58 1.39 -8.19
CA LEU A 55 7.31 2.11 -8.23
C LEU A 55 7.31 3.09 -9.39
N SER A 56 6.23 3.09 -10.17
CA SER A 56 6.00 4.08 -11.21
C SER A 56 4.63 4.73 -10.98
N PHE A 57 4.59 6.04 -11.18
CA PHE A 57 3.40 6.86 -11.02
C PHE A 57 3.09 7.54 -12.36
N ASP A 58 1.81 7.78 -12.62
CA ASP A 58 1.36 8.56 -13.76
C ASP A 58 1.46 10.08 -13.50
N GLU A 59 0.99 10.88 -14.46
CA GLU A 59 0.99 12.34 -14.38
C GLU A 59 0.11 12.91 -13.24
N ASN A 60 -0.85 12.13 -12.73
CA ASN A 60 -1.73 12.47 -11.62
C ASN A 60 -1.22 11.91 -10.28
N HIS A 61 0.03 11.43 -10.23
CA HIS A 61 0.58 10.71 -9.07
C HIS A 61 -0.25 9.50 -8.67
N ARG A 62 -0.92 8.84 -9.62
CA ARG A 62 -1.53 7.53 -9.42
C ARG A 62 -0.53 6.45 -9.67
N LEU A 63 -0.51 5.46 -8.79
CA LEU A 63 0.38 4.34 -8.89
C LEU A 63 -0.02 3.47 -10.08
N ASN A 64 0.94 3.20 -10.96
CA ASN A 64 0.82 2.10 -11.91
C ASN A 64 1.05 0.79 -11.14
N PHE A 65 -0.05 0.15 -10.71
CA PHE A 65 0.02 -1.05 -9.91
C PHE A 65 0.85 -2.15 -10.58
N PRO A 66 1.83 -2.75 -9.88
CA PRO A 66 2.65 -3.80 -10.44
C PRO A 66 1.83 -5.06 -10.69
N LYS A 67 2.30 -5.89 -11.62
CA LYS A 67 1.67 -7.19 -11.89
C LYS A 67 2.01 -8.15 -10.74
N GLY A 68 1.02 -8.51 -9.93
CA GLY A 68 1.22 -9.44 -8.83
C GLY A 68 0.09 -9.46 -7.81
N GLU A 69 0.30 -10.22 -6.74
CA GLU A 69 -0.63 -10.26 -5.62
C GLU A 69 -0.56 -8.96 -4.82
N MET A 70 -1.74 -8.45 -4.50
CA MET A 70 -1.92 -7.25 -3.69
C MET A 70 -3.03 -7.49 -2.68
N ARG A 71 -2.85 -6.93 -1.48
CA ARG A 71 -3.91 -6.83 -0.46
C ARG A 71 -4.25 -5.36 -0.25
N SER A 72 -5.53 -5.08 -0.09
CA SER A 72 -6.04 -3.73 0.10
C SER A 72 -6.96 -3.65 1.31
N LEU A 73 -6.90 -2.55 2.04
CA LEU A 73 -7.82 -2.23 3.13
C LEU A 73 -8.38 -0.82 2.90
N SER A 74 -9.69 -0.69 2.71
CA SER A 74 -10.36 0.61 2.64
C SER A 74 -10.97 0.97 4.00
N LYS A 75 -10.88 2.25 4.38
CA LYS A 75 -11.54 2.76 5.59
C LYS A 75 -12.88 3.37 5.20
N TRP A 76 -13.96 2.70 5.56
CA TRP A 76 -15.31 3.26 5.40
C TRP A 76 -15.62 4.27 6.51
N ALA A 77 -16.41 5.30 6.16
CA ALA A 77 -16.88 6.35 7.06
C ALA A 77 -17.85 5.81 8.12
#